data_AF-A0A7L0WMR7-F1
#
_entry.id   AF-A0A7L0WMR7-F1
#
_cell.length_a   1.000
_cell.length_b   1.000
_cell.length_c   1.000
_cell.angle_alpha   90.00
_cell.angle_beta   90.00
_cell.angle_gamma   90.00
#
_symmetry.space_group_name_H-M   'P 1'
#
loop_
_entity.id
_entity.type
_entity.pdbx_description
1 polymer ?
#
loop_
_entity_poly.entity_id
_entity_poly.type
_entity_poly.pdbx_seq_one_letter_code
_entity_poly.pdbx_strand_id
1 'polypeptide(L)'
;QLEELKQKQKLDRQKELEKRRKLDAKKNAADIQEQAEGKESKAKKTEKVLRKNSKKSLRSDLEQVIEASDVVLEVLDARDPMGCRCPQLEQAVTCSGGDKKLLLVLNKIDLVPKENLQKWLNYLKKEFPTVAFKSATLMKDRTVETFSRRRARTDITRNMESFGSEGLVKLLQEYGKTQNKAIQVGLVGFPNVGKSSIINSIKRDRVCNVGPARGVTKSMQVVRVDKQMKILDSPSIAADPASSALTLALRSVLGTGESRSVDVVRAVDAILNHCSKQQASSVMMFYSIPEFGNTEEFLSVLAQKRGMLKKGGVPDTENAAKLLLCDWTGAKISYHSHPPGSQMLPPYLTEDKIAEMQKGFNLKKLEEENNNTVQALKYPSPASSIVFQSAGMTSGKIKGTEVLEEESEWETLETSKEEEDFMEIDDDQDSEEEEEEEEDIEEESKTQVTGKARLGEGQAGRAHSEESGAGNSLAPSTDRTADEDDAYDFNTDYV
;
A
#
# COMPACT_ATOMS: atom_id res chain seq x y z
N GLN A 1 22.37 47.71 67.97
CA GLN A 1 23.45 48.04 67.01
C GLN A 1 24.20 46.81 66.48
N LEU A 2 24.83 45.96 67.31
CA LEU A 2 25.56 44.77 66.81
C LEU A 2 24.64 43.70 66.16
N GLU A 3 23.41 43.57 66.66
CA GLU A 3 22.44 42.56 66.22
C GLU A 3 21.76 42.92 64.89
N GLU A 4 21.47 44.21 64.67
CA GLU A 4 20.99 44.74 63.39
C GLU A 4 22.02 44.59 62.26
N LEU A 5 23.31 44.81 62.58
CA LEU A 5 24.41 44.60 61.63
C LEU A 5 24.50 43.14 61.18
N LYS A 6 24.33 42.19 62.10
CA LYS A 6 24.29 40.75 61.78
C LYS A 6 23.07 40.37 60.94
N GLN A 7 21.90 40.93 61.22
CA GLN A 7 20.70 40.66 60.40
C GLN A 7 20.84 41.24 58.99
N LYS A 8 21.41 42.44 58.84
CA LYS A 8 21.65 43.06 57.54
C LYS A 8 22.64 42.24 56.70
N GLN A 9 23.74 41.77 57.29
CA GLN A 9 24.69 40.89 56.61
C GLN A 9 24.07 39.54 56.20
N LYS A 10 23.17 38.98 57.00
CA LYS A 10 22.47 37.72 56.66
C LYS A 10 21.51 37.91 55.48
N LEU A 11 20.80 39.04 55.43
CA LEU A 11 19.89 39.38 54.34
C LEU A 11 20.67 39.61 53.03
N ASP A 12 21.79 40.32 53.10
CA ASP A 12 22.62 40.60 51.92
C ASP A 12 23.23 39.31 51.35
N ARG A 13 23.67 38.39 52.21
CA ARG A 13 24.15 37.06 51.80
C ARG A 13 23.06 36.21 51.16
N GLN A 14 21.81 36.30 51.61
CA GLN A 14 20.67 35.62 50.99
C GLN A 14 20.35 36.21 49.60
N LYS A 15 20.36 37.54 49.46
CA LYS A 15 20.15 38.20 48.16
C LYS A 15 21.23 37.85 47.14
N GLU A 16 22.47 37.70 47.58
CA GLU A 16 23.58 37.30 46.71
C GLU A 16 23.45 35.84 46.22
N LEU A 17 23.03 34.93 47.11
CA LEU A 17 22.76 33.54 46.76
C LEU A 17 21.57 33.40 45.78
N GLU A 18 20.52 34.19 45.96
CA GLU A 18 19.40 34.23 45.01
C GLU A 18 19.80 34.79 43.64
N LYS A 19 20.65 35.83 43.61
CA LYS A 19 21.19 36.36 42.36
C LYS A 19 22.03 35.32 41.62
N ARG A 20 22.89 34.57 42.31
CA ARG A 20 23.66 33.46 41.71
C ARG A 20 22.75 32.37 41.15
N ARG A 21 21.75 31.93 41.93
CA ARG A 21 20.77 30.92 41.46
C ARG A 21 20.00 31.35 40.21
N LYS A 22 19.61 32.63 40.12
CA LYS A 22 18.94 33.17 38.92
C LYS A 22 19.86 33.22 37.70
N LEU A 23 21.15 33.44 37.91
CA LEU A 23 22.15 33.50 36.85
C LEU A 23 22.48 32.11 36.31
N ASP A 24 22.60 31.12 37.20
CA ASP A 24 22.81 29.71 36.83
C ASP A 24 21.58 29.12 36.12
N ALA A 25 20.37 29.47 36.56
CA ALA A 25 19.14 29.06 35.88
C ALA A 25 19.03 29.65 34.45
N LYS A 26 19.48 30.89 34.25
CA LYS A 26 19.52 31.51 32.91
C LYS A 26 20.56 30.87 32.00
N LYS A 27 21.73 30.51 32.52
CA LYS A 27 22.76 29.79 31.75
C LYS A 27 22.29 28.40 31.32
N ASN A 28 21.74 27.63 32.25
CA ASN A 28 21.21 26.30 31.94
C ASN A 28 20.04 26.36 30.94
N ALA A 29 19.19 27.39 30.98
CA ALA A 29 18.12 27.57 30.00
C ALA A 29 18.65 27.89 28.58
N ALA A 30 19.72 28.70 28.48
CA ALA A 30 20.36 29.02 27.21
C ALA A 30 21.04 27.78 26.59
N ASP A 31 21.77 26.99 27.38
CA ASP A 31 22.44 25.77 26.92
C ASP A 31 21.45 24.70 26.43
N ILE A 32 20.29 24.58 27.10
CA ILE A 32 19.21 23.67 26.69
C ILE A 32 18.57 24.12 25.36
N GLN A 33 18.42 25.44 25.16
CA GLN A 33 17.83 25.99 23.95
C GLN A 33 18.78 25.86 22.74
N GLU A 34 20.07 26.09 22.93
CA GLU A 34 21.09 25.94 21.87
C GLU A 34 21.25 24.47 21.43
N GLN A 35 21.20 23.52 22.38
CA GLN A 35 21.20 22.08 22.05
C GLN A 35 19.91 21.59 21.39
N ALA A 36 18.76 22.21 21.68
CA ALA A 36 17.49 21.89 21.03
C ALA A 36 17.47 22.38 19.58
N GLU A 37 17.87 23.63 19.33
CA GLU A 37 17.88 24.24 17.98
C GLU A 37 18.92 23.59 17.05
N GLY A 38 20.09 23.19 17.58
CA GLY A 38 21.12 22.47 16.82
C GLY A 38 20.76 21.03 16.45
N LYS A 39 19.96 20.34 17.30
CA LYS A 39 19.44 18.98 17.02
C LYS A 39 18.25 19.01 16.08
N GLU A 40 17.36 19.99 16.20
CA GLU A 40 16.19 20.13 15.32
C GLU A 40 16.57 20.48 13.88
N SER A 41 17.56 21.37 13.70
CA SER A 41 18.06 21.79 12.38
C SER A 41 18.84 20.69 11.66
N LYS A 42 19.69 19.93 12.37
CA LYS A 42 20.36 18.73 11.84
C LYS A 42 19.38 17.60 11.54
N ALA A 43 18.44 17.30 12.43
CA ALA A 43 17.41 16.28 12.19
C ALA A 43 16.52 16.63 10.98
N LYS A 44 16.09 17.89 10.84
CA LYS A 44 15.32 18.36 9.68
C LYS A 44 16.11 18.30 8.37
N LYS A 45 17.42 18.62 8.37
CA LYS A 45 18.28 18.47 7.17
C LYS A 45 18.49 17.01 6.80
N THR A 46 18.85 16.15 7.75
CA THR A 46 19.11 14.72 7.52
C THR A 46 17.83 14.00 7.06
N GLU A 47 16.67 14.34 7.63
CA GLU A 47 15.38 13.79 7.20
C GLU A 47 14.96 14.28 5.80
N LYS A 48 15.25 15.55 5.44
CA LYS A 48 14.97 16.09 4.09
C LYS A 48 15.85 15.44 3.03
N VAL A 49 17.11 15.10 3.36
CA VAL A 49 18.05 14.38 2.48
C VAL A 49 17.66 12.90 2.35
N LEU A 50 17.36 12.21 3.46
CA LEU A 50 16.84 10.82 3.45
C LEU A 50 15.52 10.70 2.67
N ARG A 51 14.60 11.67 2.80
CA ARG A 51 13.33 11.69 2.06
C ARG A 51 13.51 11.94 0.56
N LYS A 52 14.47 12.79 0.16
CA LYS A 52 14.81 13.00 -1.26
C LYS A 52 15.47 11.74 -1.85
N ASN A 53 16.38 11.11 -1.11
CA ASN A 53 17.05 9.89 -1.55
C ASN A 53 16.10 8.68 -1.63
N SER A 54 15.21 8.49 -0.65
CA SER A 54 14.22 7.40 -0.68
C SER A 54 13.24 7.53 -1.84
N LYS A 55 12.75 8.75 -2.16
CA LYS A 55 11.87 8.96 -3.32
C LYS A 55 12.60 8.83 -4.66
N LYS A 56 13.91 9.10 -4.71
CA LYS A 56 14.74 8.90 -5.91
C LYS A 56 15.05 7.41 -6.12
N SER A 57 15.36 6.68 -5.04
CA SER A 57 15.61 5.22 -5.05
C SER A 57 14.34 4.40 -5.32
N LEU A 58 13.19 4.75 -4.75
CA LEU A 58 11.92 4.03 -5.02
C LEU A 58 11.48 4.12 -6.50
N ARG A 59 11.84 5.22 -7.19
CA ARG A 59 11.51 5.43 -8.61
C ARG A 59 12.43 4.62 -9.52
N SER A 60 13.73 4.60 -9.20
CA SER A 60 14.68 3.73 -9.92
C SER A 60 14.30 2.26 -9.79
N ASP A 61 13.79 1.84 -8.62
CA ASP A 61 13.41 0.44 -8.40
C ASP A 61 12.22 0.00 -9.26
N LEU A 62 11.23 0.87 -9.50
CA LEU A 62 10.09 0.54 -10.36
C LEU A 62 10.52 0.38 -11.83
N GLU A 63 11.36 1.31 -12.31
CA GLU A 63 11.91 1.28 -13.68
C GLU A 63 12.78 0.03 -13.87
N GLN A 64 13.63 -0.30 -12.90
CA GLN A 64 14.42 -1.54 -12.90
C GLN A 64 13.55 -2.79 -12.96
N VAL A 65 12.41 -2.82 -12.25
CA VAL A 65 11.46 -3.95 -12.34
C VAL A 65 10.89 -4.06 -13.74
N ILE A 66 10.47 -2.95 -14.36
CA ILE A 66 9.92 -2.95 -15.73
C ILE A 66 10.97 -3.43 -16.73
N GLU A 67 12.20 -2.94 -16.61
CA GLU A 67 13.32 -3.30 -17.49
C GLU A 67 13.72 -4.78 -17.34
N ALA A 68 13.79 -5.29 -16.11
CA ALA A 68 14.15 -6.68 -15.84
C ALA A 68 13.05 -7.71 -16.16
N SER A 69 11.79 -7.27 -16.28
CA SER A 69 10.64 -8.18 -16.48
C SER A 69 10.42 -8.56 -17.94
N ASP A 70 10.10 -9.83 -18.19
CA ASP A 70 9.53 -10.29 -19.46
C ASP A 70 8.01 -10.03 -19.50
N VAL A 71 7.35 -10.18 -18.35
CA VAL A 71 5.92 -9.97 -18.18
C VAL A 71 5.69 -9.03 -17.01
N VAL A 72 4.92 -7.96 -17.23
CA VAL A 72 4.52 -7.00 -16.20
C VAL A 72 3.06 -7.25 -15.84
N LEU A 73 2.80 -7.46 -14.55
CA LEU A 73 1.47 -7.58 -13.97
C LEU A 73 1.11 -6.27 -13.27
N GLU A 74 0.19 -5.51 -13.85
CA GLU A 74 -0.39 -4.35 -13.18
C GLU A 74 -1.54 -4.78 -12.28
N VAL A 75 -1.36 -4.61 -10.97
CA VAL A 75 -2.33 -5.03 -9.96
C VAL A 75 -3.32 -3.92 -9.68
N LEU A 76 -4.60 -4.21 -9.92
CA LEU A 76 -5.73 -3.30 -9.75
C LEU A 76 -6.60 -3.73 -8.56
N ASP A 77 -7.22 -2.78 -7.85
CA ASP A 77 -8.25 -3.05 -6.85
C ASP A 77 -9.62 -3.10 -7.54
N ALA A 78 -10.34 -4.23 -7.44
CA ALA A 78 -11.61 -4.46 -8.13
C ALA A 78 -12.70 -3.42 -7.82
N ARG A 79 -12.58 -2.71 -6.70
CA ARG A 79 -13.52 -1.68 -6.27
C ARG A 79 -13.43 -0.41 -7.11
N ASP A 80 -12.24 -0.06 -7.57
CA ASP A 80 -12.01 1.08 -8.47
C ASP A 80 -10.85 0.79 -9.42
N PRO A 81 -11.09 -0.04 -10.45
CA PRO A 81 -10.03 -0.50 -11.36
C PRO A 81 -9.44 0.65 -12.16
N MET A 82 -10.28 1.57 -12.66
CA MET A 82 -9.81 2.74 -13.41
C MET A 82 -8.91 3.64 -12.55
N GLY A 83 -9.30 3.93 -11.30
CA GLY A 83 -8.45 4.68 -10.37
C GLY A 83 -7.15 3.98 -9.98
N CYS A 84 -7.03 2.67 -10.22
CA CYS A 84 -5.81 1.92 -9.98
C CYS A 84 -4.92 1.76 -11.23
N ARG A 85 -5.35 2.24 -12.40
CA ARG A 85 -4.55 2.19 -13.62
C ARG A 85 -3.63 3.39 -13.72
N CYS A 86 -2.42 3.15 -14.23
CA CYS A 86 -1.41 4.17 -14.41
C CYS A 86 -1.03 4.30 -15.90
N PRO A 87 -1.58 5.29 -16.64
CA PRO A 87 -1.31 5.48 -18.06
C PRO A 87 0.18 5.55 -18.41
N GLN A 88 0.97 6.23 -17.56
CA GLN A 88 2.41 6.39 -17.76
C GLN A 88 3.15 5.05 -17.66
N LEU A 89 2.70 4.16 -16.77
CA LEU A 89 3.26 2.81 -16.64
C LEU A 89 2.91 1.98 -17.87
N GLU A 90 1.64 1.98 -18.25
CA GLU A 90 1.15 1.19 -19.39
C GLU A 90 1.84 1.62 -20.69
N GLN A 91 2.00 2.93 -20.88
CA GLN A 91 2.75 3.49 -22.00
C GLN A 91 4.23 3.11 -21.95
N ALA A 92 4.89 3.20 -20.79
CA ALA A 92 6.30 2.82 -20.66
C ALA A 92 6.54 1.34 -21.01
N VAL A 93 5.64 0.43 -20.60
CA VAL A 93 5.74 -0.99 -20.95
C VAL A 93 5.48 -1.20 -22.44
N THR A 94 4.41 -0.60 -22.97
CA THR A 94 3.97 -0.81 -24.36
C THR A 94 4.91 -0.18 -25.38
N CYS A 95 5.59 0.93 -25.03
CA CYS A 95 6.54 1.62 -25.91
C CYS A 95 7.99 1.19 -25.72
N SER A 96 8.29 0.27 -24.79
CA SER A 96 9.66 -0.18 -24.50
C SER A 96 10.35 -0.94 -25.65
N GLY A 97 9.63 -1.29 -26.73
CA GLY A 97 10.21 -1.81 -27.96
C GLY A 97 10.73 -3.25 -27.90
N GLY A 98 10.37 -4.02 -26.87
CA GLY A 98 10.70 -5.45 -26.74
C GLY A 98 9.46 -6.34 -26.62
N ASP A 99 9.63 -7.67 -26.64
CA ASP A 99 8.56 -8.68 -26.49
C ASP A 99 7.86 -8.71 -25.11
N LYS A 100 7.96 -7.62 -24.34
CA LYS A 100 7.38 -7.49 -23.00
C LYS A 100 5.86 -7.55 -23.09
N LYS A 101 5.24 -8.26 -22.15
CA LYS A 101 3.77 -8.37 -22.08
C LYS A 101 3.23 -7.68 -20.84
N LEU A 102 2.12 -6.97 -21.00
CA LEU A 102 1.38 -6.35 -19.91
C LEU A 102 0.07 -7.11 -19.67
N LEU A 103 -0.16 -7.54 -18.43
CA LEU A 103 -1.41 -8.16 -18.01
C LEU A 103 -1.97 -7.41 -16.80
N LEU A 104 -3.29 -7.38 -16.70
CA LEU A 104 -3.99 -6.81 -15.56
C LEU A 104 -4.35 -7.91 -14.57
N VAL A 105 -4.11 -7.67 -13.28
CA VAL A 105 -4.58 -8.53 -12.20
C VAL A 105 -5.60 -7.77 -11.37
N LEU A 106 -6.86 -8.10 -11.56
CA LEU A 106 -7.97 -7.52 -10.82
C LEU A 106 -8.09 -8.22 -9.47
N ASN A 107 -7.52 -7.62 -8.42
CA ASN A 107 -7.46 -8.18 -7.08
C ASN A 107 -8.62 -7.70 -6.19
N LYS A 108 -8.85 -8.39 -5.06
CA LYS A 108 -9.94 -8.10 -4.09
C LYS A 108 -11.34 -8.23 -4.70
N ILE A 109 -11.50 -9.17 -5.62
CA ILE A 109 -12.76 -9.42 -6.31
C ILE A 109 -13.91 -9.81 -5.36
N ASP A 110 -13.59 -10.31 -4.18
CA ASP A 110 -14.54 -10.64 -3.12
C ASP A 110 -15.18 -9.43 -2.43
N LEU A 111 -14.68 -8.21 -2.69
CA LEU A 111 -15.22 -6.98 -2.09
C LEU A 111 -16.23 -6.25 -2.98
N VAL A 112 -16.52 -6.76 -4.17
CA VAL A 112 -17.43 -6.12 -5.15
C VAL A 112 -18.58 -7.04 -5.53
N PRO A 113 -19.77 -6.52 -5.90
CA PRO A 113 -20.86 -7.37 -6.38
C PRO A 113 -20.45 -8.16 -7.63
N LYS A 114 -20.95 -9.40 -7.73
CA LYS A 114 -20.59 -10.35 -8.79
C LYS A 114 -20.88 -9.80 -10.19
N GLU A 115 -22.06 -9.20 -10.38
CA GLU A 115 -22.49 -8.65 -11.66
C GLU A 115 -21.60 -7.50 -12.09
N ASN A 116 -21.16 -6.68 -11.12
CA ASN A 116 -20.25 -5.57 -11.39
C ASN A 116 -18.84 -6.07 -11.77
N LEU A 117 -18.34 -7.09 -11.08
CA LEU A 117 -17.08 -7.74 -11.41
C LEU A 117 -17.07 -8.28 -12.84
N GLN A 118 -18.14 -8.97 -13.26
CA GLN A 118 -18.26 -9.48 -14.63
C GLN A 118 -18.25 -8.36 -15.67
N LYS A 119 -18.91 -7.22 -15.39
CA LYS A 119 -18.86 -6.04 -16.25
C LYS A 119 -17.43 -5.50 -16.37
N TRP A 120 -16.68 -5.42 -15.27
CA TRP A 120 -15.27 -4.99 -15.29
C TRP A 120 -14.36 -5.95 -16.06
N LEU A 121 -14.50 -7.26 -15.86
CA LEU A 121 -13.73 -8.24 -16.63
C LEU A 121 -13.99 -8.11 -18.14
N ASN A 122 -15.26 -7.91 -18.53
CA ASN A 122 -15.64 -7.70 -19.93
C ASN A 122 -15.12 -6.38 -20.51
N TYR A 123 -14.98 -5.34 -19.67
CA TYR A 123 -14.42 -4.05 -20.06
C TYR A 123 -12.90 -4.16 -20.27
N LEU A 124 -12.18 -4.64 -19.26
CA LEU A 124 -10.72 -4.67 -19.23
C LEU A 124 -10.11 -5.70 -20.20
N LYS A 125 -10.78 -6.84 -20.43
CA LYS A 125 -10.28 -7.90 -21.34
C LYS A 125 -10.10 -7.44 -22.79
N LYS A 126 -10.77 -6.36 -23.17
CA LYS A 126 -10.66 -5.77 -24.52
C LYS A 126 -9.38 -4.95 -24.71
N GLU A 127 -8.74 -4.53 -23.62
CA GLU A 127 -7.51 -3.76 -23.65
C GLU A 127 -6.31 -4.66 -23.36
N PHE A 128 -6.37 -5.43 -22.27
CA PHE A 128 -5.30 -6.34 -21.87
C PHE A 128 -5.84 -7.65 -21.32
N PRO A 129 -5.09 -8.76 -21.41
CA PRO A 129 -5.42 -9.99 -20.70
C PRO A 129 -5.58 -9.68 -19.20
N THR A 130 -6.75 -10.00 -18.66
CA THR A 130 -7.14 -9.63 -17.30
C THR A 130 -7.45 -10.88 -16.48
N VAL A 131 -6.83 -11.02 -15.32
CA VAL A 131 -7.01 -12.15 -14.40
C VAL A 131 -7.80 -11.68 -13.18
N ALA A 132 -8.87 -12.39 -12.83
CA ALA A 132 -9.61 -12.19 -11.59
C ALA A 132 -8.88 -12.87 -10.43
N PHE A 133 -8.61 -12.13 -9.35
CA PHE A 133 -7.79 -12.63 -8.24
C PHE A 133 -8.37 -12.27 -6.87
N LYS A 134 -8.32 -13.24 -5.96
CA LYS A 134 -8.50 -13.01 -4.52
C LYS A 134 -7.26 -13.49 -3.80
N SER A 135 -6.58 -12.57 -3.13
CA SER A 135 -5.43 -12.91 -2.27
C SER A 135 -5.89 -13.48 -0.93
N ALA A 136 -5.13 -14.42 -0.38
CA ALA A 136 -5.31 -14.87 0.99
C ALA A 136 -4.87 -13.74 1.95
N THR A 137 -5.79 -13.30 2.80
CA THR A 137 -5.57 -12.22 3.78
C THR A 137 -5.01 -12.73 5.11
N LEU A 138 -5.20 -14.01 5.43
CA LEU A 138 -4.63 -14.68 6.59
C LEU A 138 -3.80 -15.88 6.14
N MET A 139 -2.48 -15.71 6.06
CA MET A 139 -1.56 -16.82 5.84
C MET A 139 -1.19 -17.47 7.17
N LYS A 140 -1.03 -18.80 7.20
CA LYS A 140 -0.58 -19.52 8.39
C LYS A 140 0.86 -19.09 8.70
N ASP A 141 1.05 -18.28 9.73
CA ASP A 141 2.37 -18.13 10.33
C ASP A 141 2.73 -19.48 10.98
N ARG A 142 3.84 -20.11 10.57
CA ARG A 142 4.36 -21.36 11.18
C ARG A 142 4.56 -21.25 12.70
N THR A 143 4.63 -20.04 13.25
CA THR A 143 4.82 -19.73 14.68
C THR A 143 3.53 -19.62 15.50
N VAL A 144 2.34 -19.63 14.88
CA VAL A 144 1.05 -19.39 15.57
C VAL A 144 0.22 -20.68 15.71
N GLU A 145 0.87 -21.82 15.91
CA GLU A 145 0.16 -23.09 16.18
C GLU A 145 -0.37 -23.20 17.63
N THR A 146 0.00 -22.28 18.54
CA THR A 146 -0.25 -22.48 19.98
C THR A 146 -1.44 -21.72 20.59
N PHE A 147 -2.04 -20.70 19.96
CA PHE A 147 -3.02 -19.84 20.66
C PHE A 147 -4.45 -19.78 20.11
N SER A 148 -4.72 -20.22 18.88
CA SER A 148 -6.05 -20.02 18.27
C SER A 148 -6.89 -21.30 18.23
N ARG A 149 -7.21 -21.86 19.41
CA ARG A 149 -8.18 -22.98 19.53
C ARG A 149 -9.56 -22.58 20.08
N ARG A 150 -9.82 -21.29 20.36
CA ARG A 150 -11.12 -20.85 20.89
C ARG A 150 -11.54 -19.48 20.36
N ARG A 151 -12.20 -19.46 19.19
CA ARG A 151 -13.37 -18.62 18.80
C ARG A 151 -13.56 -18.63 17.28
N ALA A 152 -14.82 -18.84 16.84
CA ALA A 152 -15.34 -18.74 15.47
C ALA A 152 -14.68 -19.64 14.39
N ARG A 153 -15.17 -20.89 14.25
CA ARG A 153 -14.69 -21.85 13.23
C ARG A 153 -15.16 -21.57 11.78
N THR A 154 -16.08 -20.64 11.55
CA THR A 154 -16.77 -20.50 10.24
C THR A 154 -16.32 -19.33 9.36
N ASP A 155 -15.72 -18.26 9.91
CA ASP A 155 -15.28 -17.09 9.12
C ASP A 155 -13.77 -17.07 8.80
N ILE A 156 -12.96 -17.84 9.52
CA ILE A 156 -11.49 -17.85 9.35
C ILE A 156 -11.09 -18.51 8.02
N THR A 157 -11.80 -19.54 7.57
CA THR A 157 -11.51 -20.26 6.32
C THR A 157 -11.60 -19.35 5.09
N ARG A 158 -12.53 -18.38 5.08
CA ARG A 158 -12.73 -17.45 3.95
C ARG A 158 -11.53 -16.57 3.65
N ASN A 159 -10.73 -16.25 4.67
CA ASN A 159 -9.57 -15.36 4.56
C ASN A 159 -8.26 -16.13 4.25
N MET A 160 -8.28 -17.46 4.35
CA MET A 160 -7.10 -18.30 4.12
C MET A 160 -6.98 -18.78 2.67
N GLU A 161 -8.10 -18.81 1.94
CA GLU A 161 -8.14 -19.31 0.56
C GLU A 161 -7.91 -18.19 -0.45
N SER A 162 -6.91 -18.40 -1.31
CA SER A 162 -6.68 -17.57 -2.50
C SER A 162 -7.36 -18.18 -3.72
N PHE A 163 -7.91 -17.34 -4.58
CA PHE A 163 -8.54 -17.74 -5.85
C PHE A 163 -7.88 -17.00 -7.02
N GLY A 164 -7.83 -17.64 -8.18
CA GLY A 164 -7.15 -17.13 -9.37
C GLY A 164 -5.64 -17.37 -9.40
N SER A 165 -5.02 -17.80 -8.28
CA SER A 165 -3.57 -18.05 -8.21
C SER A 165 -3.11 -19.18 -9.11
N GLU A 166 -3.87 -20.27 -9.18
CA GLU A 166 -3.52 -21.42 -10.02
C GLU A 166 -3.63 -21.08 -11.50
N GLY A 167 -4.69 -20.37 -11.90
CA GLY A 167 -4.87 -19.93 -13.29
C GLY A 167 -3.78 -18.95 -13.74
N LEU A 168 -3.46 -17.96 -12.91
CA LEU A 168 -2.37 -17.01 -13.18
C LEU A 168 -1.03 -17.74 -13.38
N VAL A 169 -0.68 -18.68 -12.49
CA VAL A 169 0.57 -19.44 -12.61
C VAL A 169 0.59 -20.30 -13.86
N LYS A 170 -0.52 -20.99 -14.18
CA LYS A 170 -0.63 -21.80 -15.42
C LYS A 170 -0.46 -20.94 -16.67
N LEU A 171 -1.14 -19.79 -16.73
CA LEU A 171 -1.04 -18.84 -17.84
C LEU A 171 0.40 -18.37 -18.06
N LEU A 172 1.10 -17.99 -16.99
CA LEU A 172 2.48 -17.53 -17.05
C LEU A 172 3.45 -18.67 -17.42
N GLN A 173 3.26 -19.87 -16.88
CA GLN A 173 4.07 -21.04 -17.24
C GLN A 173 3.89 -21.46 -18.70
N GLU A 174 2.67 -21.38 -19.23
CA GLU A 174 2.39 -21.63 -20.65
C GLU A 174 3.10 -20.60 -21.54
N TYR A 175 3.04 -19.32 -21.16
CA TYR A 175 3.79 -18.27 -21.86
C TYR A 175 5.32 -18.51 -21.79
N GLY A 176 5.88 -18.86 -20.63
CA GLY A 176 7.31 -19.17 -20.52
C GLY A 176 7.76 -20.35 -21.38
N LYS A 177 6.88 -21.37 -21.55
CA LYS A 177 7.14 -22.49 -22.46
C LYS A 177 7.14 -22.07 -23.92
N THR A 178 6.24 -21.16 -24.34
CA THR A 178 6.23 -20.67 -25.74
C THR A 178 7.47 -19.85 -26.07
N GLN A 179 8.03 -19.16 -25.07
CA GLN A 179 9.29 -18.42 -25.20
C GLN A 179 10.55 -19.29 -25.02
N ASN A 180 10.40 -20.58 -24.70
CA ASN A 180 11.49 -21.53 -24.43
C ASN A 180 12.57 -21.01 -23.46
N LYS A 181 12.19 -20.18 -22.48
CA LYS A 181 13.09 -19.56 -21.51
C LYS A 181 12.44 -19.44 -20.14
N ALA A 182 13.27 -19.31 -19.11
CA ALA A 182 12.77 -18.91 -17.79
C ALA A 182 12.30 -17.45 -17.85
N ILE A 183 11.14 -17.16 -17.28
CA ILE A 183 10.51 -15.83 -17.33
C ILE A 183 10.66 -15.08 -16.00
N GLN A 184 10.80 -13.76 -16.12
CA GLN A 184 10.75 -12.83 -15.01
C GLN A 184 9.44 -12.03 -15.06
N VAL A 185 8.70 -12.06 -13.95
CA VAL A 185 7.38 -11.46 -13.86
C VAL A 185 7.41 -10.32 -12.84
N GLY A 186 7.25 -9.08 -13.27
CA GLY A 186 7.21 -7.91 -12.40
C GLY A 186 5.80 -7.59 -11.93
N LEU A 187 5.58 -7.42 -10.62
CA LEU A 187 4.32 -6.90 -10.09
C LEU A 187 4.45 -5.41 -9.81
N VAL A 188 3.57 -4.63 -10.43
CA VAL A 188 3.52 -3.17 -10.31
C VAL A 188 2.10 -2.70 -9.97
N GLY A 189 1.97 -1.49 -9.45
CA GLY A 189 0.67 -0.91 -9.09
C GLY A 189 0.70 -0.01 -7.86
N PHE A 190 -0.41 0.68 -7.59
CA PHE A 190 -0.54 1.62 -6.48
C PHE A 190 -0.44 0.97 -5.08
N PRO A 191 -0.32 1.76 -4.00
CA PRO A 191 -0.32 1.23 -2.64
C PRO A 191 -1.61 0.47 -2.32
N ASN A 192 -1.50 -0.53 -1.44
CA ASN A 192 -2.63 -1.29 -0.88
C ASN A 192 -3.53 -2.04 -1.89
N VAL A 193 -3.18 -2.11 -3.18
CA VAL A 193 -3.87 -2.97 -4.17
C VAL A 193 -3.65 -4.47 -3.93
N GLY A 194 -2.60 -4.83 -3.18
CA GLY A 194 -2.32 -6.20 -2.73
C GLY A 194 -1.22 -6.95 -3.50
N LYS A 195 -0.25 -6.24 -4.10
CA LYS A 195 0.91 -6.83 -4.81
C LYS A 195 1.60 -7.95 -4.02
N SER A 196 2.14 -7.61 -2.84
CA SER A 196 2.84 -8.58 -1.99
C SER A 196 1.92 -9.69 -1.45
N SER A 197 0.61 -9.44 -1.32
CA SER A 197 -0.37 -10.46 -0.95
C SER A 197 -0.62 -11.48 -2.08
N ILE A 198 -0.56 -11.05 -3.34
CA ILE A 198 -0.63 -11.95 -4.51
C ILE A 198 0.59 -12.88 -4.52
N ILE A 199 1.79 -12.34 -4.27
CA ILE A 199 3.02 -13.14 -4.22
C ILE A 199 2.94 -14.21 -3.14
N ASN A 200 2.53 -13.82 -1.93
CA ASN A 200 2.33 -14.76 -0.83
C ASN A 200 1.29 -15.83 -1.21
N SER A 201 0.18 -15.44 -1.86
CA SER A 201 -0.87 -16.36 -2.34
C SER A 201 -0.35 -17.37 -3.37
N ILE A 202 0.45 -16.92 -4.32
CA ILE A 202 1.10 -17.78 -5.32
C ILE A 202 2.09 -18.73 -4.65
N LYS A 203 2.90 -18.23 -3.71
CA LYS A 203 3.90 -19.05 -3.01
C LYS A 203 3.27 -19.99 -1.97
N ARG A 204 2.04 -19.71 -1.54
CA ARG A 204 1.35 -20.35 -0.41
C ARG A 204 2.15 -20.27 0.89
N ASP A 205 2.94 -19.21 1.02
CA ASP A 205 3.81 -18.94 2.17
C ASP A 205 4.00 -17.43 2.33
N ARG A 206 4.29 -16.98 3.56
CA ARG A 206 4.48 -15.57 3.89
C ARG A 206 5.92 -15.15 3.62
N VAL A 207 6.23 -14.89 2.35
CA VAL A 207 7.56 -14.44 1.90
C VAL A 207 7.72 -12.93 1.98
N CYS A 208 6.71 -12.19 1.52
CA CYS A 208 6.70 -10.74 1.54
C CYS A 208 5.97 -10.23 2.78
N ASN A 209 6.50 -9.16 3.38
CA ASN A 209 5.80 -8.46 4.44
C ASN A 209 4.53 -7.80 3.88
N VAL A 210 3.41 -8.01 4.57
CA VAL A 210 2.10 -7.46 4.20
C VAL A 210 1.49 -6.77 5.41
N GLY A 211 0.75 -5.69 5.16
CA GLY A 211 0.03 -4.97 6.19
C GLY A 211 -0.82 -3.86 5.59
N PRO A 212 -1.80 -3.34 6.36
CA PRO A 212 -2.60 -2.18 5.94
C PRO A 212 -1.77 -0.89 5.94
N ALA A 213 -0.68 -0.89 6.72
CA ALA A 213 0.30 0.19 6.73
C ALA A 213 0.92 0.36 5.34
N ARG A 214 1.10 1.61 4.92
CA ARG A 214 1.61 1.95 3.59
C ARG A 214 3.14 1.81 3.56
N GLY A 215 3.71 1.53 2.39
CA GLY A 215 5.17 1.48 2.19
C GLY A 215 5.88 0.32 2.89
N VAL A 216 5.19 -0.80 3.09
CA VAL A 216 5.77 -2.03 3.65
C VAL A 216 6.88 -2.56 2.72
N THR A 217 6.62 -2.60 1.42
CA THR A 217 7.62 -2.90 0.39
C THR A 217 8.38 -1.62 0.04
N LYS A 218 9.61 -1.50 0.53
CA LYS A 218 10.46 -0.31 0.34
C LYS A 218 11.49 -0.45 -0.79
N SER A 219 11.76 -1.66 -1.23
CA SER A 219 12.74 -1.95 -2.26
C SER A 219 12.25 -3.10 -3.13
N MET A 220 12.78 -3.19 -4.34
CA MET A 220 12.59 -4.36 -5.20
C MET A 220 13.07 -5.63 -4.49
N GLN A 221 12.33 -6.73 -4.63
CA GLN A 221 12.72 -8.06 -4.13
C GLN A 221 12.37 -9.14 -5.14
N VAL A 222 13.23 -10.17 -5.22
CA VAL A 222 13.06 -11.30 -6.14
C VAL A 222 12.56 -12.52 -5.38
N VAL A 223 11.38 -13.03 -5.75
CA VAL A 223 10.78 -14.24 -5.19
C VAL A 223 10.77 -15.34 -6.23
N ARG A 224 11.51 -16.42 -5.96
CA ARG A 224 11.53 -17.60 -6.83
C ARG A 224 10.27 -18.44 -6.60
N VAL A 225 9.38 -18.51 -7.59
CA VAL A 225 8.18 -19.36 -7.51
C VAL A 225 8.56 -20.80 -7.82
N ASP A 226 9.18 -21.03 -8.99
CA ASP A 226 9.66 -22.34 -9.42
C ASP A 226 11.03 -22.26 -10.13
N LYS A 227 11.43 -23.30 -10.89
CA LYS A 227 12.71 -23.30 -11.61
C LYS A 227 12.72 -22.36 -12.82
N GLN A 228 11.56 -22.14 -13.46
CA GLN A 228 11.37 -21.44 -14.73
C GLN A 228 10.68 -20.07 -14.57
N MET A 229 10.24 -19.71 -13.37
CA MET A 229 9.53 -18.45 -13.10
C MET A 229 10.04 -17.77 -11.83
N LYS A 230 10.42 -16.50 -11.98
CA LYS A 230 10.75 -15.59 -10.88
C LYS A 230 9.75 -14.44 -10.88
N ILE A 231 9.34 -14.00 -9.69
CA ILE A 231 8.50 -12.83 -9.50
C ILE A 231 9.33 -11.70 -8.88
N LEU A 232 9.22 -10.49 -9.41
CA LEU A 232 9.83 -9.28 -8.91
C LEU A 232 8.74 -8.44 -8.21
N ASP A 233 8.80 -8.28 -6.89
CA ASP A 233 7.90 -7.37 -6.16
C ASP A 233 8.48 -5.96 -6.23
N SER A 234 7.72 -5.00 -6.75
CA SER A 234 8.13 -3.60 -6.80
C SER A 234 7.58 -2.81 -5.61
N PRO A 235 8.27 -1.72 -5.22
CA PRO A 235 7.62 -0.66 -4.45
C PRO A 235 6.37 -0.12 -5.18
N SER A 236 5.50 0.55 -4.44
CA SER A 236 4.24 1.04 -5.00
C SER A 236 4.43 2.31 -5.82
N ILE A 237 3.64 2.47 -6.89
CA ILE A 237 3.61 3.69 -7.71
C ILE A 237 3.17 4.87 -6.85
N ALA A 238 3.88 5.99 -6.94
CA ALA A 238 3.46 7.24 -6.31
C ALA A 238 2.54 7.99 -7.27
N ALA A 239 1.30 8.25 -6.84
CA ALA A 239 0.39 9.12 -7.58
C ALA A 239 0.96 10.55 -7.65
N ASP A 240 0.66 11.25 -8.74
CA ASP A 240 1.06 12.63 -8.92
C ASP A 240 0.37 13.53 -7.89
N PRO A 241 1.10 14.35 -7.09
CA PRO A 241 0.51 15.35 -6.22
C PRO A 241 -0.46 16.33 -6.90
N ALA A 242 -0.40 16.49 -8.23
CA ALA A 242 -1.37 17.28 -9.00
C ALA A 242 -2.73 16.58 -9.19
N SER A 243 -2.83 15.29 -8.82
CA SER A 243 -4.08 14.53 -8.90
C SER A 243 -5.14 15.07 -7.93
N SER A 244 -6.41 14.73 -8.19
CA SER A 244 -7.53 15.12 -7.32
C SER A 244 -7.32 14.70 -5.85
N ALA A 245 -7.88 15.47 -4.91
CA ALA A 245 -7.81 15.15 -3.48
C ALA A 245 -8.33 13.74 -3.17
N LEU A 246 -9.35 13.27 -3.89
CA LEU A 246 -9.89 11.92 -3.78
C LEU A 246 -8.89 10.86 -4.25
N THR A 247 -8.27 11.06 -5.41
CA THR A 247 -7.22 10.19 -5.93
C THR A 247 -6.06 10.11 -4.93
N LEU A 248 -5.64 11.25 -4.36
CA LEU A 248 -4.61 11.26 -3.34
C LEU A 248 -5.07 10.54 -2.05
N ALA A 249 -6.32 10.69 -1.63
CA ALA A 249 -6.87 10.01 -0.46
C ALA A 249 -6.82 8.47 -0.61
N LEU A 250 -7.19 7.97 -1.80
CA LEU A 250 -7.26 6.55 -2.10
C LEU A 250 -5.92 5.93 -2.52
N ARG A 251 -5.04 6.70 -3.19
CA ARG A 251 -3.83 6.20 -3.87
C ARG A 251 -2.53 6.75 -3.31
N SER A 252 -2.53 7.97 -2.76
CA SER A 252 -1.29 8.57 -2.24
C SER A 252 -0.97 8.08 -0.85
N VAL A 253 0.33 7.92 -0.59
CA VAL A 253 0.87 7.50 0.71
C VAL A 253 0.81 8.68 1.70
N LEU A 254 -0.19 8.70 2.57
CA LEU A 254 -0.13 9.49 3.81
C LEU A 254 0.93 8.83 4.70
N GLY A 255 2.17 9.33 4.61
CA GLY A 255 3.31 8.77 5.37
C GLY A 255 3.21 9.07 6.86
N THR A 256 3.77 8.18 7.66
CA THR A 256 3.75 8.09 9.14
C THR A 256 4.52 9.21 9.88
N GLY A 257 4.63 10.41 9.31
CA GLY A 257 5.29 11.55 9.97
C GLY A 257 4.30 12.41 10.75
N GLU A 258 4.74 12.97 11.88
CA GLU A 258 3.93 13.71 12.86
C GLU A 258 3.29 15.02 12.31
N SER A 259 3.78 15.60 11.22
CA SER A 259 3.23 16.85 10.63
C SER A 259 2.01 16.65 9.70
N ARG A 260 1.20 15.60 9.84
CA ARG A 260 0.17 15.21 8.84
C ARG A 260 -1.24 14.94 9.35
N SER A 261 -1.56 15.31 10.59
CA SER A 261 -2.93 15.19 11.13
C SER A 261 -3.99 15.82 10.20
N VAL A 262 -3.67 16.97 9.62
CA VAL A 262 -4.53 17.74 8.70
C VAL A 262 -4.76 17.02 7.35
N ASP A 263 -3.83 16.20 6.88
CA ASP A 263 -3.96 15.50 5.59
C ASP A 263 -4.93 14.31 5.66
N VAL A 264 -5.05 13.65 6.82
CA VAL A 264 -5.95 12.49 7.00
C VAL A 264 -7.41 12.92 7.01
N VAL A 265 -7.72 14.00 7.73
CA VAL A 265 -9.09 14.54 7.79
C VAL A 265 -9.52 15.04 6.41
N ARG A 266 -8.65 15.76 5.69
CA ARG A 266 -8.91 16.18 4.30
C ARG A 266 -9.11 15.00 3.35
N ALA A 267 -8.39 13.90 3.54
CA ALA A 267 -8.57 12.70 2.73
C ALA A 267 -9.95 12.06 2.98
N VAL A 268 -10.40 12.01 4.24
CA VAL A 268 -11.77 11.56 4.57
C VAL A 268 -12.81 12.52 3.99
N ASP A 269 -12.57 13.82 4.10
CA ASP A 269 -13.44 14.85 3.55
C ASP A 269 -13.62 14.69 2.04
N ALA A 270 -12.54 14.46 1.30
CA ALA A 270 -12.60 14.18 -0.13
C ALA A 270 -13.41 12.92 -0.46
N ILE A 271 -13.31 11.86 0.36
CA ILE A 271 -14.09 10.62 0.17
C ILE A 271 -15.58 10.88 0.43
N LEU A 272 -15.91 11.51 1.56
CA LEU A 272 -17.30 11.76 1.95
C LEU A 272 -18.00 12.76 1.02
N ASN A 273 -17.31 13.82 0.59
CA ASN A 273 -17.87 14.80 -0.35
C ASN A 273 -18.05 14.25 -1.76
N HIS A 274 -17.29 13.21 -2.11
CA HIS A 274 -17.47 12.49 -3.38
C HIS A 274 -18.58 11.44 -3.32
N CYS A 275 -19.07 11.11 -2.12
CA CYS A 275 -20.21 10.23 -1.96
C CYS A 275 -21.51 10.98 -2.28
N SER A 276 -22.36 10.40 -3.13
CA SER A 276 -23.74 10.87 -3.29
C SER A 276 -24.53 10.71 -1.99
N LYS A 277 -25.68 11.39 -1.85
CA LYS A 277 -26.52 11.29 -0.64
C LYS A 277 -26.83 9.84 -0.23
N GLN A 278 -27.13 8.97 -1.19
CA GLN A 278 -27.38 7.55 -0.93
C GLN A 278 -26.13 6.82 -0.42
N GLN A 279 -24.96 7.15 -0.95
CA GLN A 279 -23.68 6.56 -0.55
C GLN A 279 -23.29 7.01 0.86
N ALA A 280 -23.50 8.29 1.17
CA ALA A 280 -23.34 8.82 2.52
C ALA A 280 -24.25 8.10 3.52
N SER A 281 -25.51 7.83 3.18
CA SER A 281 -26.41 7.03 4.01
C SER A 281 -25.90 5.60 4.25
N SER A 282 -25.30 4.95 3.24
CA SER A 282 -24.67 3.64 3.42
C SER A 282 -23.48 3.68 4.37
N VAL A 283 -22.65 4.73 4.29
CA VAL A 283 -21.55 4.96 5.25
C VAL A 283 -22.10 5.18 6.66
N MET A 284 -23.16 5.99 6.81
CA MET A 284 -23.85 6.21 8.07
C MET A 284 -24.36 4.90 8.67
N MET A 285 -25.04 4.06 7.89
CA MET A 285 -25.52 2.75 8.36
C MET A 285 -24.37 1.82 8.77
N PHE A 286 -23.30 1.76 7.98
CA PHE A 286 -22.14 0.91 8.28
C PHE A 286 -21.50 1.25 9.63
N TYR A 287 -21.32 2.54 9.92
CA TYR A 287 -20.80 2.99 11.21
C TYR A 287 -21.90 3.17 12.28
N SER A 288 -23.17 3.02 11.91
CA SER A 288 -24.38 3.41 12.65
C SER A 288 -24.25 4.80 13.30
N ILE A 289 -23.90 5.78 12.47
CA ILE A 289 -23.79 7.20 12.82
C ILE A 289 -25.06 7.90 12.35
N PRO A 290 -25.62 8.84 13.14
CA PRO A 290 -26.74 9.68 12.71
C PRO A 290 -26.37 10.56 11.50
N GLU A 291 -27.36 11.31 11.00
CA GLU A 291 -27.08 12.31 9.96
C GLU A 291 -26.07 13.34 10.47
N PHE A 292 -25.16 13.74 9.58
CA PHE A 292 -24.08 14.67 9.85
C PHE A 292 -24.06 15.74 8.75
N GLY A 293 -23.75 16.98 9.12
CA GLY A 293 -23.66 18.10 8.19
C GLY A 293 -22.29 18.25 7.54
N ASN A 294 -21.22 17.79 8.20
CA ASN A 294 -19.86 17.88 7.69
C ASN A 294 -18.95 16.75 8.20
N THR A 295 -17.76 16.64 7.60
CA THR A 295 -16.77 15.62 7.92
C THR A 295 -16.31 15.68 9.39
N GLU A 296 -16.19 16.87 9.98
CA GLU A 296 -15.74 17.00 11.37
C GLU A 296 -16.78 16.46 12.36
N GLU A 297 -18.06 16.71 12.11
CA GLU A 297 -19.17 16.16 12.89
C GLU A 297 -19.20 14.63 12.77
N PHE A 298 -19.13 14.11 11.54
CA PHE A 298 -19.05 12.67 11.30
C PHE A 298 -17.90 12.02 12.09
N LEU A 299 -16.70 12.58 11.99
CA LEU A 299 -15.51 12.05 12.66
C LEU A 299 -15.61 12.16 14.19
N SER A 300 -16.23 13.23 14.71
CA SER A 300 -16.43 13.42 16.14
C SER A 300 -17.38 12.36 16.70
N VAL A 301 -18.49 12.10 16.02
CA VAL A 301 -19.46 11.07 16.43
C VAL A 301 -18.86 9.67 16.29
N LEU A 302 -18.12 9.41 15.20
CA LEU A 302 -17.38 8.15 15.03
C LEU A 302 -16.39 7.92 16.17
N ALA A 303 -15.61 8.95 16.51
CA ALA A 303 -14.62 8.89 17.58
C ALA A 303 -15.27 8.58 18.94
N GLN A 304 -16.36 9.30 19.29
CA GLN A 304 -17.11 9.04 20.52
C GLN A 304 -17.65 7.60 20.57
N LYS A 305 -18.29 7.14 19.49
CA LYS A 305 -18.87 5.79 19.42
C LYS A 305 -17.82 4.68 19.52
N ARG A 306 -16.59 4.95 19.07
CA ARG A 306 -15.46 4.02 19.15
C ARG A 306 -14.60 4.21 20.41
N GLY A 307 -14.99 5.11 21.33
CA GLY A 307 -14.21 5.40 22.55
C GLY A 307 -12.85 6.04 22.27
N MET A 308 -12.67 6.65 21.09
CA MET A 308 -11.44 7.33 20.69
C MET A 308 -11.48 8.76 21.23
N LEU A 309 -11.00 8.96 22.45
CA LEU A 309 -11.00 10.26 23.13
C LEU A 309 -9.57 10.68 23.46
N LYS A 310 -9.25 11.96 23.22
CA LYS A 310 -8.05 12.64 23.69
C LYS A 310 -8.22 13.00 25.18
N LYS A 311 -7.13 13.51 25.79
CA LYS A 311 -7.17 14.02 27.17
C LYS A 311 -8.29 15.07 27.32
N GLY A 312 -9.03 15.01 28.42
CA GLY A 312 -10.16 15.90 28.68
C GLY A 312 -11.48 15.48 28.02
N GLY A 313 -11.58 14.26 27.46
CA GLY A 313 -12.81 13.73 26.88
C GLY A 313 -13.14 14.28 25.49
N VAL A 314 -12.19 15.00 24.86
CA VAL A 314 -12.36 15.55 23.52
C VAL A 314 -12.28 14.42 22.49
N PRO A 315 -13.22 14.30 21.54
CA PRO A 315 -13.19 13.28 20.50
C PRO A 315 -11.91 13.34 19.65
N ASP A 316 -11.29 12.18 19.40
CA ASP A 316 -10.09 12.06 18.57
C ASP A 316 -10.45 11.86 17.09
N THR A 317 -10.73 12.96 16.40
CA THR A 317 -11.12 12.97 14.99
C THR A 317 -10.02 12.43 14.07
N GLU A 318 -8.74 12.57 14.43
CA GLU A 318 -7.62 12.08 13.62
C GLU A 318 -7.54 10.56 13.61
N ASN A 319 -7.66 9.93 14.79
CA ASN A 319 -7.65 8.47 14.88
C ASN A 319 -8.93 7.87 14.30
N ALA A 320 -10.07 8.54 14.42
CA ALA A 320 -11.29 8.17 13.70
C ALA A 320 -11.11 8.27 12.17
N ALA A 321 -10.42 9.31 11.68
CA ALA A 321 -10.14 9.45 10.25
C ALA A 321 -9.19 8.36 9.74
N LYS A 322 -8.13 8.04 10.49
CA LYS A 322 -7.24 6.91 10.19
C LYS A 322 -7.99 5.59 10.17
N LEU A 323 -8.88 5.36 11.14
CA LEU A 323 -9.74 4.18 11.17
C LEU A 323 -10.57 4.09 9.88
N LEU A 324 -11.25 5.16 9.48
CA LEU A 324 -12.07 5.17 8.27
C LEU A 324 -11.22 4.86 7.03
N LEU A 325 -10.07 5.51 6.87
CA LEU A 325 -9.19 5.24 5.72
C LEU A 325 -8.65 3.81 5.71
N CYS A 326 -8.36 3.24 6.88
CA CYS A 326 -7.98 1.83 7.01
C CYS A 326 -9.13 0.90 6.64
N ASP A 327 -10.35 1.18 7.08
CA ASP A 327 -11.54 0.38 6.79
C ASP A 327 -11.92 0.48 5.30
N TRP A 328 -11.73 1.66 4.69
CA TRP A 328 -11.95 1.92 3.27
C TRP A 328 -10.93 1.20 2.39
N THR A 329 -9.64 1.28 2.73
CA THR A 329 -8.58 0.63 1.92
C THR A 329 -8.47 -0.88 2.18
N GLY A 330 -8.87 -1.33 3.37
CA GLY A 330 -8.90 -2.72 3.79
C GLY A 330 -10.10 -3.51 3.24
N ALA A 331 -10.41 -4.63 3.88
CA ALA A 331 -11.44 -5.58 3.45
C ALA A 331 -12.81 -5.38 4.14
N LYS A 332 -12.98 -4.30 4.93
CA LYS A 332 -14.20 -4.10 5.72
C LYS A 332 -15.32 -3.41 4.94
N ILE A 333 -14.98 -2.36 4.20
CA ILE A 333 -15.97 -1.62 3.41
C ILE A 333 -16.01 -2.18 1.99
N SER A 334 -17.19 -2.68 1.62
CA SER A 334 -17.51 -2.96 0.23
C SER A 334 -17.97 -1.67 -0.44
N TYR A 335 -17.22 -1.26 -1.46
CA TYR A 335 -17.63 -0.22 -2.40
C TYR A 335 -17.23 -0.66 -3.80
N HIS A 336 -17.88 -0.13 -4.83
CA HIS A 336 -17.55 -0.47 -6.20
C HIS A 336 -17.88 0.66 -7.15
N SER A 337 -17.02 0.87 -8.14
CA SER A 337 -17.29 1.69 -9.30
C SER A 337 -17.87 0.85 -10.43
N HIS A 338 -18.56 1.51 -11.35
CA HIS A 338 -19.03 0.92 -12.60
C HIS A 338 -18.04 1.22 -13.74
N PRO A 339 -17.88 0.30 -14.70
CA PRO A 339 -17.14 0.60 -15.90
C PRO A 339 -17.81 1.74 -16.69
N PRO A 340 -17.04 2.59 -17.38
CA PRO A 340 -17.59 3.60 -18.29
C PRO A 340 -18.53 2.97 -19.32
N GLY A 341 -19.63 3.67 -19.64
CA GLY A 341 -20.63 3.20 -20.60
C GLY A 341 -20.11 3.13 -22.04
N SER A 342 -19.20 4.04 -22.41
CA SER A 342 -18.45 3.99 -23.66
C SER A 342 -17.00 3.61 -23.37
N GLN A 343 -16.44 2.76 -24.23
CA GLN A 343 -15.04 2.40 -24.15
C GLN A 343 -14.24 3.31 -25.07
N MET A 344 -13.53 4.26 -24.47
CA MET A 344 -12.53 5.04 -25.17
C MET A 344 -11.18 4.44 -24.85
N LEU A 345 -10.51 3.93 -25.88
CA LEU A 345 -9.14 3.44 -25.73
C LEU A 345 -8.23 4.63 -25.38
N PRO A 346 -7.33 4.47 -24.41
CA PRO A 346 -6.30 5.47 -24.14
C PRO A 346 -5.46 5.78 -25.39
N PRO A 347 -4.95 7.01 -25.57
CA PRO A 347 -4.23 7.41 -26.78
C PRO A 347 -3.00 6.54 -27.11
N TYR A 348 -2.37 5.94 -26.09
CA TYR A 348 -1.20 5.07 -26.27
C TYR A 348 -1.56 3.64 -26.70
N LEU A 349 -2.83 3.24 -26.65
CA LEU A 349 -3.33 1.91 -27.02
C LEU A 349 -4.00 1.91 -28.39
N THR A 350 -3.29 1.38 -29.37
CA THR A 350 -3.83 1.05 -30.69
C THR A 350 -4.28 -0.42 -30.72
N GLU A 351 -5.15 -0.77 -31.68
CA GLU A 351 -5.59 -2.16 -31.87
C GLU A 351 -4.42 -3.12 -32.08
N ASP A 352 -3.38 -2.70 -32.81
CA ASP A 352 -2.16 -3.48 -33.03
C ASP A 352 -1.41 -3.77 -31.73
N LYS A 353 -1.27 -2.75 -30.86
CA LYS A 353 -0.64 -2.91 -29.54
C LYS A 353 -1.45 -3.84 -28.64
N ILE A 354 -2.78 -3.76 -28.69
CA ILE A 354 -3.66 -4.68 -27.97
C ILE A 354 -3.46 -6.12 -28.46
N ALA A 355 -3.46 -6.32 -29.78
CA ALA A 355 -3.23 -7.64 -30.37
C ALA A 355 -1.85 -8.20 -30.01
N GLU A 356 -0.83 -7.33 -29.99
CA GLU A 356 0.52 -7.67 -29.57
C GLU A 356 0.56 -8.11 -28.10
N MET A 357 -0.10 -7.39 -27.20
CA MET A 357 -0.15 -7.71 -25.77
C MET A 357 -0.92 -9.01 -25.49
N GLN A 358 -1.92 -9.31 -26.31
CA GLN A 358 -2.70 -10.53 -26.22
C GLN A 358 -2.00 -11.75 -26.86
N LYS A 359 -1.04 -11.51 -27.76
CA LYS A 359 -0.30 -12.57 -28.46
C LYS A 359 0.47 -13.44 -27.47
N GLY A 360 0.31 -14.76 -27.63
CA GLY A 360 1.00 -15.76 -26.80
C GLY A 360 0.21 -16.19 -25.56
N PHE A 361 -0.95 -15.59 -25.28
CA PHE A 361 -1.84 -16.02 -24.19
C PHE A 361 -3.08 -16.75 -24.73
N ASN A 362 -3.48 -17.82 -24.06
CA ASN A 362 -4.73 -18.51 -24.35
C ASN A 362 -5.91 -17.78 -23.70
N LEU A 363 -6.47 -16.79 -24.39
CA LEU A 363 -7.55 -15.94 -23.87
C LEU A 363 -8.83 -16.71 -23.54
N LYS A 364 -9.16 -17.76 -24.30
CA LYS A 364 -10.34 -18.60 -24.04
C LYS A 364 -10.22 -19.34 -22.72
N LYS A 365 -9.05 -19.93 -22.47
CA LYS A 365 -8.75 -20.62 -21.21
C LYS A 365 -8.73 -19.64 -20.04
N LEU A 366 -8.15 -18.45 -20.23
CA LEU A 366 -8.18 -17.39 -19.22
C LEU A 366 -9.62 -16.99 -18.86
N GLU A 367 -10.51 -16.86 -19.84
CA GLU A 367 -11.92 -16.55 -19.59
C GLU A 367 -12.63 -17.68 -18.82
N GLU A 368 -12.35 -18.94 -19.14
CA GLU A 368 -12.85 -20.11 -18.40
C GLU A 368 -12.35 -20.11 -16.94
N GLU A 369 -11.06 -19.91 -16.72
CA GLU A 369 -10.47 -19.85 -15.38
C GLU A 369 -11.01 -18.66 -14.55
N ASN A 370 -11.24 -17.51 -15.19
CA ASN A 370 -11.91 -16.38 -14.57
C ASN A 370 -13.35 -16.73 -14.20
N ASN A 371 -14.11 -17.37 -15.07
CA ASN A 371 -15.49 -17.79 -14.78
C ASN A 371 -15.54 -18.77 -13.61
N ASN A 372 -14.63 -19.75 -13.56
CA ASN A 372 -14.52 -20.69 -12.46
C ASN A 372 -14.19 -19.97 -11.13
N THR A 373 -13.24 -19.03 -11.18
CA THR A 373 -12.89 -18.18 -10.03
C THR A 373 -14.09 -17.35 -9.56
N VAL A 374 -14.86 -16.79 -10.50
CA VAL A 374 -16.03 -15.98 -10.21
C VAL A 374 -17.20 -16.82 -9.67
N GLN A 375 -17.29 -18.09 -10.01
CA GLN A 375 -18.34 -18.98 -9.48
C GLN A 375 -17.99 -19.54 -8.10
N ALA A 376 -16.69 -19.71 -7.80
CA ALA A 376 -16.24 -20.30 -6.54
C ALA A 376 -16.35 -19.35 -5.34
N LEU A 377 -16.53 -18.05 -5.57
CA LEU A 377 -16.55 -17.03 -4.53
C LEU A 377 -17.95 -16.60 -4.10
N LYS A 378 -18.04 -16.13 -2.85
CA LYS A 378 -19.20 -15.40 -2.33
C LYS A 378 -18.95 -13.91 -2.47
N TYR A 379 -19.99 -13.17 -2.83
CA TYR A 379 -19.92 -11.74 -3.11
C TYR A 379 -20.90 -10.95 -2.23
N PRO A 380 -20.58 -9.68 -1.91
CA PRO A 380 -21.53 -8.78 -1.28
C PRO A 380 -22.74 -8.54 -2.19
N SER A 381 -23.91 -8.35 -1.57
CA SER A 381 -25.10 -7.96 -2.32
C SER A 381 -24.94 -6.53 -2.84
N PRO A 382 -25.54 -6.18 -3.99
CA PRO A 382 -25.50 -4.81 -4.50
C PRO A 382 -26.01 -3.77 -3.49
N ALA A 383 -27.00 -4.11 -2.67
CA ALA A 383 -27.55 -3.22 -1.64
C ALA A 383 -26.59 -2.97 -0.47
N SER A 384 -25.66 -3.89 -0.19
CA SER A 384 -24.66 -3.76 0.87
C SER A 384 -23.37 -3.05 0.42
N SER A 385 -23.22 -2.83 -0.88
CA SER A 385 -22.01 -2.25 -1.47
C SER A 385 -22.24 -0.79 -1.83
N ILE A 386 -21.32 0.08 -1.41
CA ILE A 386 -21.38 1.50 -1.74
C ILE A 386 -21.02 1.69 -3.21
N VAL A 387 -21.95 2.13 -4.04
CA VAL A 387 -21.62 2.56 -5.41
C VAL A 387 -20.66 3.75 -5.30
N PHE A 388 -19.60 3.80 -6.10
CA PHE A 388 -18.56 4.82 -5.99
C PHE A 388 -18.23 5.37 -7.38
N GLN A 389 -18.20 6.68 -7.53
CA GLN A 389 -17.82 7.28 -8.81
C GLN A 389 -16.30 7.30 -8.93
N SER A 390 -15.74 6.64 -9.94
CA SER A 390 -14.29 6.67 -10.17
C SER A 390 -13.84 8.07 -10.59
N ALA A 391 -12.65 8.48 -10.17
CA ALA A 391 -11.98 9.69 -10.66
C ALA A 391 -11.29 9.49 -12.02
N GLY A 392 -11.40 8.29 -12.61
CA GLY A 392 -10.68 7.91 -13.82
C GLY A 392 -9.27 7.41 -13.51
N MET A 393 -8.43 7.32 -14.54
CA MET A 393 -7.04 6.85 -14.42
C MET A 393 -6.19 7.77 -13.56
N THR A 394 -5.22 7.20 -12.83
CA THR A 394 -4.35 7.96 -11.93
C THR A 394 -2.98 8.18 -12.54
N SER A 395 -2.56 9.44 -12.69
CA SER A 395 -1.21 9.77 -13.11
C SER A 395 -0.17 9.31 -12.09
N GLY A 396 0.80 8.51 -12.52
CA GLY A 396 1.91 8.03 -11.69
C GLY A 396 3.21 8.74 -12.03
N LYS A 397 4.07 8.96 -11.03
CA LYS A 397 5.41 9.52 -11.24
C LYS A 397 6.40 8.44 -11.67
N ILE A 398 6.60 8.30 -12.97
CA ILE A 398 7.61 7.45 -13.62
C ILE A 398 8.48 8.38 -14.48
N LYS A 399 9.83 8.28 -14.44
CA LYS A 399 10.68 9.08 -15.33
C LYS A 399 10.69 8.41 -16.71
N GLY A 400 10.38 9.16 -17.77
CA GLY A 400 10.51 8.65 -19.15
C GLY A 400 9.56 9.24 -20.18
N THR A 401 8.53 10.00 -19.79
CA THR A 401 7.63 10.64 -20.76
C THR A 401 7.38 12.09 -20.36
N GLU A 402 8.40 12.92 -20.45
CA GLU A 402 8.15 14.29 -20.91
C GLU A 402 7.71 14.12 -22.37
N VAL A 403 6.40 14.18 -22.58
CA VAL A 403 5.83 14.24 -23.92
C VAL A 403 6.50 15.44 -24.58
N LEU A 404 7.16 15.19 -25.71
CA LEU A 404 7.41 16.21 -26.72
C LEU A 404 6.03 16.74 -27.10
N GLU A 405 5.60 17.81 -26.45
CA GLU A 405 4.55 18.65 -26.98
C GLU A 405 5.17 19.26 -28.25
N GLU A 406 4.80 18.70 -29.40
CA GLU A 406 4.92 19.40 -30.68
C GLU A 406 4.13 20.71 -30.52
N GLU A 407 4.86 21.80 -30.25
CA GLU A 407 4.32 23.15 -30.36
C GLU A 407 3.82 23.34 -31.78
N SER A 408 2.50 23.29 -31.96
CA SER A 408 1.85 23.66 -33.20
C SER A 408 2.05 25.16 -33.41
N GLU A 409 2.86 25.49 -34.42
CA GLU A 409 3.01 26.80 -35.03
C GLU A 409 1.66 27.51 -35.23
N TRP A 410 1.47 28.64 -34.56
CA TRP A 410 0.59 29.71 -35.03
C TRP A 410 1.32 31.03 -34.85
N GLU A 411 1.94 31.49 -35.93
CA GLU A 411 2.58 32.78 -36.05
C GLU A 411 1.53 33.92 -36.18
N THR A 412 1.80 34.99 -35.43
CA THR A 412 1.53 36.42 -35.69
C THR A 412 0.10 36.96 -35.78
N LEU A 413 -0.26 37.83 -34.81
CA LEU A 413 -0.45 39.26 -35.11
C LEU A 413 -0.19 40.13 -33.87
N GLU A 414 0.52 41.24 -34.11
CA GLU A 414 1.07 42.25 -33.22
C GLU A 414 0.09 42.94 -32.25
N THR A 415 0.61 43.38 -31.10
CA THR A 415 0.56 44.79 -30.68
C THR A 415 1.46 45.06 -29.45
N SER A 416 2.65 45.58 -29.74
CA SER A 416 3.36 46.72 -29.10
C SER A 416 3.28 47.02 -27.59
N LYS A 417 4.51 47.27 -27.05
CA LYS A 417 4.92 48.22 -25.98
C LYS A 417 4.67 47.75 -24.52
N GLU A 418 5.59 47.85 -23.55
CA GLU A 418 6.74 48.74 -23.33
C GLU A 418 7.91 48.02 -22.63
N GLU A 419 9.10 48.58 -22.87
CA GLU A 419 10.40 48.33 -22.24
C GLU A 419 10.41 48.78 -20.77
N GLU A 420 11.16 48.09 -19.90
CA GLU A 420 12.06 48.75 -18.94
C GLU A 420 13.31 47.88 -18.72
N ASP A 421 14.44 48.43 -19.15
CA ASP A 421 15.82 48.01 -18.87
C ASP A 421 16.14 48.00 -17.37
N PHE A 422 16.96 47.04 -16.91
CA PHE A 422 18.21 47.43 -16.24
C PHE A 422 19.27 46.34 -16.36
N MET A 423 20.42 46.76 -16.86
CA MET A 423 21.64 46.02 -17.16
C MET A 423 22.60 46.00 -15.96
N GLU A 424 23.43 44.95 -15.93
CA GLU A 424 24.80 44.88 -15.37
C GLU A 424 24.93 44.85 -13.82
N ILE A 425 25.85 44.11 -13.21
CA ILE A 425 27.30 44.01 -13.47
C ILE A 425 27.82 42.64 -12.97
N ASP A 426 28.64 41.98 -13.80
CA ASP A 426 29.61 40.94 -13.42
C ASP A 426 30.77 41.58 -12.65
N ASP A 427 31.25 40.93 -11.59
CA ASP A 427 32.63 41.10 -11.12
C ASP A 427 33.19 39.72 -10.77
N ASP A 428 34.07 39.25 -11.67
CA ASP A 428 35.02 38.19 -11.46
C ASP A 428 36.03 38.57 -10.38
N GLN A 429 36.47 37.59 -9.57
CA GLN A 429 37.89 37.49 -9.23
C GLN A 429 38.27 36.08 -8.75
N ASP A 430 39.35 35.61 -9.39
CA ASP A 430 40.07 34.36 -9.21
C ASP A 430 40.60 34.10 -7.81
N SER A 431 40.79 32.81 -7.50
CA SER A 431 41.99 32.34 -6.82
C SER A 431 42.21 30.85 -7.11
N GLU A 432 43.26 30.58 -7.87
CA GLU A 432 43.87 29.28 -8.16
C GLU A 432 44.61 28.70 -6.93
N GLU A 433 44.94 27.40 -7.04
CA GLU A 433 45.94 26.61 -6.29
C GLU A 433 45.56 26.24 -4.81
N GLU A 434 45.79 25.04 -4.29
CA GLU A 434 46.91 24.12 -4.45
C GLU A 434 46.48 22.62 -4.35
N GLU A 435 47.24 21.79 -5.05
CA GLU A 435 47.35 20.34 -4.86
C GLU A 435 48.24 20.04 -3.63
N GLU A 436 47.87 19.06 -2.80
CA GLU A 436 48.84 18.30 -2.01
C GLU A 436 48.47 16.81 -2.08
N GLU A 437 49.33 16.05 -2.76
CA GLU A 437 49.54 14.63 -2.53
C GLU A 437 50.37 14.46 -1.24
N GLU A 438 50.03 13.49 -0.38
CA GLU A 438 51.04 12.66 0.30
C GLU A 438 50.48 11.27 0.66
N GLU A 439 51.39 10.31 0.57
CA GLU A 439 51.23 8.85 0.55
C GLU A 439 51.08 8.19 1.94
N ASP A 440 50.56 6.96 1.89
CA ASP A 440 50.78 5.76 2.71
C ASP A 440 51.35 5.86 4.15
N ILE A 441 50.60 5.27 5.11
CA ILE A 441 51.15 4.34 6.10
C ILE A 441 50.16 3.17 6.33
N GLU A 442 50.58 1.97 5.95
CA GLU A 442 50.06 0.68 6.44
C GLU A 442 50.34 0.53 7.95
N GLU A 443 49.39 0.00 8.73
CA GLU A 443 49.75 -0.96 9.77
C GLU A 443 48.60 -1.91 10.13
N GLU A 444 48.87 -3.21 9.97
CA GLU A 444 48.08 -4.33 10.48
C GLU A 444 47.99 -4.27 12.01
N SER A 445 46.82 -4.62 12.58
CA SER A 445 46.82 -5.38 13.84
C SER A 445 45.76 -6.47 13.83
N LYS A 446 46.27 -7.70 13.68
CA LYS A 446 45.61 -8.96 14.02
C LYS A 446 45.35 -8.99 15.52
N THR A 447 44.17 -9.41 15.94
CA THR A 447 44.07 -10.23 17.16
C THR A 447 42.99 -11.30 17.00
N GLN A 448 43.49 -12.53 16.90
CA GLN A 448 42.76 -13.78 17.09
C GLN A 448 42.23 -13.88 18.53
N VAL A 449 41.03 -14.42 18.70
CA VAL A 449 40.74 -15.27 19.86
C VAL A 449 40.27 -16.63 19.34
N THR A 450 41.08 -17.63 19.63
CA THR A 450 40.85 -19.06 19.42
C THR A 450 40.52 -19.72 20.76
N GLY A 451 39.88 -20.90 20.70
CA GLY A 451 39.73 -21.83 21.84
C GLY A 451 38.28 -22.28 22.06
N LYS A 452 37.70 -23.22 21.29
CA LYS A 452 37.77 -24.70 21.43
C LYS A 452 37.53 -25.25 22.84
N ALA A 453 36.45 -26.01 23.01
CA ALA A 453 36.46 -27.34 23.63
C ALA A 453 35.27 -28.19 23.14
N ARG A 454 35.53 -29.47 22.89
CA ARG A 454 34.65 -30.54 22.38
C ARG A 454 34.18 -31.45 23.54
N LEU A 455 33.32 -32.41 23.16
CA LEU A 455 32.95 -33.72 23.77
C LEU A 455 31.63 -33.65 24.55
N GLY A 456 30.67 -34.59 24.40
CA GLY A 456 30.68 -35.88 23.72
C GLY A 456 29.28 -36.51 23.63
N GLU A 457 29.28 -37.77 23.24
CA GLU A 457 28.22 -38.62 22.69
C GLU A 457 26.99 -38.91 23.57
N GLY A 458 25.92 -39.36 22.91
CA GLY A 458 24.76 -40.00 23.54
C GLY A 458 23.77 -40.55 22.50
N GLN A 459 24.00 -41.78 22.04
CA GLN A 459 23.03 -42.61 21.31
C GLN A 459 21.84 -42.99 22.21
N ALA A 460 20.63 -43.03 21.64
CA ALA A 460 19.61 -44.02 21.99
C ALA A 460 18.58 -44.14 20.85
N GLY A 461 18.52 -45.31 20.24
CA GLY A 461 17.44 -45.72 19.34
C GLY A 461 16.41 -46.60 20.06
N ARG A 462 15.20 -46.65 19.50
CA ARG A 462 14.24 -47.79 19.44
C ARG A 462 12.98 -47.24 18.76
N ALA A 463 12.60 -47.65 17.55
CA ALA A 463 12.16 -48.96 17.05
C ALA A 463 10.63 -49.07 16.97
N HIS A 464 10.21 -49.57 15.81
CA HIS A 464 8.88 -49.86 15.29
C HIS A 464 8.03 -50.87 16.08
N SER A 465 6.72 -50.76 15.87
CA SER A 465 5.73 -51.86 15.67
C SER A 465 4.53 -51.20 14.95
N GLU A 466 4.19 -51.44 13.67
CA GLU A 466 3.50 -52.63 13.09
C GLU A 466 2.40 -53.16 14.03
N GLU A 467 1.10 -53.20 13.66
CA GLU A 467 0.51 -53.95 12.55
C GLU A 467 -0.93 -53.50 12.22
N SER A 468 -1.33 -53.71 10.95
CA SER A 468 -2.64 -54.16 10.36
C SER A 468 -3.99 -53.82 11.03
N GLY A 469 -5.12 -53.61 10.34
CA GLY A 469 -5.56 -53.88 8.97
C GLY A 469 -7.10 -53.75 8.88
N ALA A 470 -7.63 -53.85 7.65
CA ALA A 470 -9.05 -53.84 7.23
C ALA A 470 -9.75 -52.45 7.27
N GLY A 471 -10.29 -51.89 6.19
CA GLY A 471 -10.87 -52.49 4.99
C GLY A 471 -12.38 -52.59 5.14
N ASN A 472 -13.13 -51.57 4.72
CA ASN A 472 -14.39 -51.79 3.99
C ASN A 472 -14.93 -50.52 3.31
N SER A 473 -15.06 -50.64 1.99
CA SER A 473 -15.94 -49.90 1.10
C SER A 473 -17.41 -50.13 1.45
N LEU A 474 -18.27 -49.11 1.27
CA LEU A 474 -19.55 -49.19 0.53
C LEU A 474 -20.27 -47.84 0.56
N ALA A 475 -20.74 -47.43 -0.61
CA ALA A 475 -21.57 -46.25 -0.86
C ALA A 475 -23.08 -46.63 -0.77
N PRO A 476 -24.03 -45.78 -1.19
CA PRO A 476 -25.00 -45.13 -0.30
C PRO A 476 -26.43 -45.66 -0.46
N SER A 477 -27.29 -45.44 0.54
CA SER A 477 -28.74 -45.62 0.40
C SER A 477 -29.50 -44.45 0.99
N THR A 478 -30.39 -43.93 0.16
CA THR A 478 -31.49 -43.01 0.42
C THR A 478 -32.44 -43.51 1.52
N ASP A 479 -32.92 -42.64 2.40
CA ASP A 479 -34.37 -42.50 2.63
C ASP A 479 -34.74 -41.16 3.28
N ARG A 480 -35.98 -40.75 3.03
CA ARG A 480 -36.66 -39.51 3.43
C ARG A 480 -37.47 -39.73 4.71
N THR A 481 -37.55 -38.70 5.57
CA THR A 481 -38.73 -38.20 6.34
C THR A 481 -38.25 -36.90 7.02
N ALA A 482 -38.74 -35.69 6.72
CA ALA A 482 -40.03 -35.08 7.09
C ALA A 482 -40.20 -34.90 8.62
N ASP A 483 -40.59 -33.67 9.00
CA ASP A 483 -41.00 -33.14 10.31
C ASP A 483 -39.83 -32.66 11.21
N GLU A 484 -39.79 -31.46 11.81
CA GLU A 484 -40.79 -30.42 12.09
C GLU A 484 -40.10 -29.06 12.34
N ASP A 485 -40.83 -27.97 12.10
CA ASP A 485 -40.44 -26.56 12.29
C ASP A 485 -40.50 -26.13 13.78
N ASP A 486 -39.38 -25.71 14.36
CA ASP A 486 -39.35 -25.02 15.66
C ASP A 486 -39.33 -23.49 15.45
N ALA A 487 -40.51 -22.89 15.36
CA ALA A 487 -40.71 -21.44 15.45
C ALA A 487 -40.68 -21.00 16.93
N TYR A 488 -39.69 -20.19 17.28
CA TYR A 488 -39.48 -19.64 18.63
C TYR A 488 -40.48 -18.49 18.91
N ASP A 489 -41.35 -18.67 19.92
CA ASP A 489 -42.37 -17.71 20.37
C ASP A 489 -41.81 -16.72 21.42
N PHE A 490 -42.00 -15.43 21.18
CA PHE A 490 -41.35 -14.30 21.88
C PHE A 490 -42.14 -13.79 23.11
N ASN A 491 -43.09 -14.57 23.62
CA ASN A 491 -44.04 -14.13 24.66
C ASN A 491 -43.80 -14.69 26.07
N THR A 492 -42.63 -15.25 26.38
CA THR A 492 -42.41 -15.95 27.67
C THR A 492 -41.52 -15.25 28.69
N ASP A 493 -41.01 -14.05 28.43
CA ASP A 493 -40.26 -13.28 29.45
C ASP A 493 -40.92 -11.91 29.72
N TYR A 494 -41.94 -11.91 30.57
CA TYR A 494 -42.45 -10.71 31.26
C TYR A 494 -42.54 -11.00 32.75
N VAL A 495 -41.74 -10.28 33.56
CA VAL A 495 -42.17 -9.44 34.71
C VAL A 495 -41.10 -8.38 34.94
#